data_AF-A0A2Z6MGV1-F1
#
_entry.id   AF-A0A2Z6MGV1-F1
#
_cell.length_a   1.000
_cell.length_b   1.000
_cell.length_c   1.000
_cell.angle_alpha   90.00
_cell.angle_beta   90.00
_cell.angle_gamma   90.00
#
_symmetry.space_group_name_H-M   'P 1'
#
loop_
_entity.id
_entity.type
_entity.pdbx_description
1 polymer ?
#
loop_
_entity_poly.entity_id
_entity_poly.type
_entity_poly.pdbx_seq_one_letter_code
_entity_poly.pdbx_strand_id
1 'polypeptide(L)'
;MEGKECDVAGRVGRVRKGHADWIGCPNARATISVKRLGELDGKPFLEAAKRKVSAEVNAKTATKRQLFEEAKVKALLWCTQWDEYLRDPDWHPFKILTDKEGNSKEILDEEDEKLRSLKDEFGDEVHDAVATALKELNEYNPSGRYPIPELWNYKEGRKALLKEGVSHLLKQWKQLRPNTKRKRT
;
A
#
# COMPACT_ATOMS: atom_id res chain seq x y z
N MET A 1 4.67 2.24 62.91
CA MET A 1 5.53 1.51 61.96
C MET A 1 4.61 0.54 61.24
N GLU A 2 4.02 0.99 60.13
CA GLU A 2 4.54 0.75 58.77
C GLU A 2 4.30 -0.71 58.38
N GLY A 3 3.65 -1.08 57.29
CA GLY A 3 2.88 -0.38 56.27
C GLY A 3 2.14 -1.51 55.54
N LYS A 4 0.82 -1.38 55.35
CA LYS A 4 0.06 -2.30 54.50
C LYS A 4 0.12 -1.76 53.09
N GLU A 5 1.00 -2.34 52.29
CA GLU A 5 1.09 -2.08 50.86
C GLU A 5 -0.08 -2.81 50.17
N CYS A 6 -0.98 -2.00 49.61
CA CYS A 6 -2.05 -2.44 48.73
C CYS A 6 -1.45 -2.69 47.35
N ASP A 7 -1.52 -3.92 46.84
CA ASP A 7 -1.38 -4.16 45.41
C ASP A 7 -2.55 -4.97 44.86
N VAL A 8 -3.43 -4.24 44.17
CA VAL A 8 -4.52 -4.76 43.35
C VAL A 8 -3.97 -4.93 41.93
N ALA A 9 -3.28 -6.04 41.68
CA ALA A 9 -3.12 -6.55 40.32
C ALA A 9 -4.48 -7.13 39.89
N GLY A 10 -5.10 -6.75 38.78
CA GLY A 10 -4.54 -6.43 37.48
C GLY A 10 -5.46 -7.13 36.49
N ARG A 11 -6.53 -6.45 36.10
CA ARG A 11 -7.62 -6.93 35.25
C ARG A 11 -7.02 -7.41 33.92
N VAL A 12 -7.16 -8.72 33.64
CA VAL A 12 -6.61 -9.40 32.46
C VAL A 12 -6.94 -8.61 31.18
N GLY A 13 -5.90 -7.99 30.63
CA GLY A 13 -5.95 -7.23 29.40
C GLY A 13 -6.21 -8.16 28.21
N ARG A 14 -7.23 -7.80 27.45
CA ARG A 14 -7.58 -8.39 26.15
C ARG A 14 -6.36 -8.30 25.22
N VAL A 15 -5.76 -9.44 24.89
CA VAL A 15 -4.67 -9.57 23.92
C VAL A 15 -5.16 -9.02 22.57
N ARG A 16 -4.72 -7.81 22.22
CA ARG A 16 -4.81 -7.32 20.85
C ARG A 16 -3.73 -8.05 20.08
N LYS A 17 -4.13 -9.02 19.26
CA LYS A 17 -3.30 -9.56 18.18
C LYS A 17 -3.08 -8.43 17.17
N GLY A 18 -2.04 -7.65 17.39
CA GLY A 18 -1.51 -6.70 16.41
C GLY A 18 -0.39 -7.39 15.65
N HIS A 19 -0.65 -7.78 14.40
CA HIS A 19 0.41 -8.11 13.46
C HIS A 19 -0.10 -8.02 12.02
N ALA A 20 -0.17 -6.79 11.53
CA ALA A 20 -0.08 -6.43 10.12
C ALA A 20 0.13 -4.92 10.06
N ASP A 21 1.26 -4.46 10.58
CA ASP A 21 1.75 -3.13 10.23
C ASP A 21 2.45 -3.26 8.87
N TRP A 22 1.62 -3.46 7.85
CA TRP A 22 2.01 -3.21 6.46
C TRP A 22 1.73 -1.74 6.24
N ILE A 23 2.81 -0.95 6.27
CA ILE A 23 2.81 0.47 6.00
C ILE A 23 2.09 0.69 4.66
N GLY A 24 0.90 1.31 4.71
CA GLY A 24 0.12 1.67 3.53
C GLY A 24 -1.35 1.23 3.51
N CYS A 25 -1.81 0.36 4.42
CA CYS A 25 -3.26 0.11 4.52
C CYS A 25 -3.94 1.25 5.30
N PRO A 26 -4.89 2.01 4.69
CA PRO A 26 -5.73 2.90 5.45
C PRO A 26 -6.44 2.09 6.54
N ASN A 27 -6.58 2.65 7.74
CA ASN A 27 -7.59 2.16 8.67
C ASN A 27 -8.88 1.98 7.87
N ALA A 28 -9.47 0.78 7.84
CA ALA A 28 -10.66 0.45 7.05
C ALA A 28 -11.91 1.32 7.36
N ARG A 29 -11.78 2.31 8.26
CA ARG A 29 -12.79 3.29 8.67
C ARG A 29 -12.47 4.72 8.27
N ALA A 30 -11.25 5.02 7.81
CA ALA A 30 -10.83 6.38 7.46
C ALA A 30 -11.17 6.66 5.99
N THR A 31 -12.18 7.48 5.77
CA THR A 31 -12.59 7.91 4.42
C THR A 31 -11.57 8.83 3.75
N ILE A 32 -10.74 9.50 4.55
CA ILE A 32 -9.66 10.37 4.10
C ILE A 32 -8.39 9.94 4.80
N SER A 33 -7.32 9.70 4.04
CA SER A 33 -5.99 9.43 4.60
C SER A 33 -4.91 9.78 3.58
N VAL A 34 -3.65 9.74 3.99
CA VAL A 34 -2.52 9.98 3.08
C VAL A 34 -2.26 8.72 2.25
N LYS A 35 -2.31 8.85 0.93
CA LYS A 35 -1.88 7.83 -0.05
C LYS A 35 -0.50 8.20 -0.57
N ARG A 36 0.40 7.23 -0.75
CA ARG A 36 1.64 7.43 -1.51
C ARG A 36 1.36 7.09 -2.97
N LEU A 37 1.23 8.12 -3.81
CA LEU A 37 0.98 7.97 -5.24
C LEU A 37 2.27 7.58 -5.95
N GLY A 38 2.21 6.55 -6.78
CA GLY A 38 3.36 5.99 -7.47
C GLY A 38 4.16 4.96 -6.66
N GLU A 39 3.68 4.60 -5.46
CA GLU A 39 4.27 3.50 -4.69
C GLU A 39 3.76 2.15 -5.19
N LEU A 40 4.68 1.22 -5.37
CA LEU A 40 4.37 -0.15 -5.78
C LEU A 40 3.69 -0.94 -4.65
N ASP A 41 2.51 -1.51 -4.91
CA ASP A 41 1.85 -2.41 -3.96
C ASP A 41 2.58 -3.76 -3.94
N GLY A 42 3.10 -4.14 -2.77
CA GLY A 42 3.81 -5.42 -2.59
C GLY A 42 2.90 -6.63 -2.38
N LYS A 43 1.58 -6.45 -2.17
CA LYS A 43 0.67 -7.58 -1.94
C LYS A 43 0.57 -8.53 -3.14
N PRO A 44 0.43 -8.04 -4.40
CA PRO A 44 0.38 -8.94 -5.56
C PRO A 44 1.65 -9.78 -5.70
N PHE A 45 2.82 -9.21 -5.46
CA PHE A 45 4.09 -9.95 -5.46
C PHE A 45 4.13 -11.03 -4.38
N LEU A 46 3.56 -10.76 -3.19
CA LEU A 46 3.45 -11.76 -2.13
C LEU A 46 2.56 -12.93 -2.53
N GLU A 47 1.43 -12.67 -3.19
CA GLU A 47 0.55 -13.75 -3.69
C GLU A 47 1.22 -14.53 -4.83
N ALA A 48 1.88 -13.85 -5.76
CA ALA A 48 2.67 -14.50 -6.81
C ALA A 48 3.80 -15.37 -6.23
N ALA A 49 4.52 -14.89 -5.21
CA ALA A 49 5.59 -15.62 -4.54
C ALA A 49 5.07 -16.87 -3.82
N LYS A 50 3.93 -16.77 -3.14
CA LYS A 50 3.29 -17.94 -2.51
C LYS A 50 2.95 -19.01 -3.54
N ARG A 51 2.40 -18.61 -4.70
CA ARG A 51 2.07 -19.54 -5.80
C ARG A 51 3.34 -20.25 -6.30
N LYS A 52 4.41 -19.51 -6.59
CA LYS A 52 5.70 -20.07 -7.07
C LYS A 52 6.36 -21.00 -6.05
N VAL A 53 6.51 -20.58 -4.80
CA VAL A 53 7.09 -21.40 -3.72
C VAL A 53 6.28 -22.68 -3.48
N SER A 54 4.95 -22.60 -3.55
CA SER A 54 4.09 -23.77 -3.40
C SER A 54 4.19 -24.78 -4.55
N ALA A 55 4.59 -24.33 -5.74
CA ALA A 55 4.80 -25.19 -6.91
C ALA A 55 6.20 -25.84 -6.92
N GLU A 56 7.23 -25.14 -6.42
CA GLU A 56 8.61 -25.62 -6.36
C GLU A 56 8.83 -26.68 -5.27
N VAL A 57 8.19 -26.50 -4.10
CA VAL A 57 8.37 -27.40 -2.97
C VAL A 57 7.29 -28.48 -3.01
N ASN A 58 7.70 -29.75 -3.10
CA ASN A 58 6.82 -30.86 -2.70
C ASN A 58 6.40 -30.61 -1.25
N ALA A 59 5.16 -30.16 -1.04
CA ALA A 59 4.61 -29.63 0.22
C ALA A 59 4.66 -30.59 1.43
N LYS A 60 5.28 -31.76 1.29
CA LYS A 60 5.42 -32.80 2.30
C LYS A 60 6.56 -32.57 3.31
N THR A 61 7.54 -31.71 3.02
CA THR A 61 8.76 -31.60 3.87
C THR A 61 8.92 -30.25 4.58
N ALA A 62 8.40 -29.16 4.00
CA ALA A 62 8.55 -27.82 4.58
C ALA A 62 7.34 -27.42 5.44
N THR A 63 7.60 -26.75 6.56
CA THR A 63 6.51 -26.21 7.39
C THR A 63 5.83 -25.03 6.68
N LYS A 64 4.53 -24.83 6.89
CA LYS A 64 3.77 -23.68 6.37
C LYS A 64 4.43 -22.33 6.70
N ARG A 65 5.12 -22.24 7.84
CA ARG A 65 5.85 -21.04 8.27
C ARG A 65 7.07 -20.78 7.39
N GLN A 66 7.87 -21.81 7.09
CA GLN A 66 9.05 -21.67 6.24
C GLN A 66 8.67 -21.22 4.82
N LEU A 67 7.65 -21.86 4.22
CA LEU A 67 7.15 -21.48 2.89
C LEU A 67 6.67 -20.02 2.85
N PHE A 68 6.04 -19.56 3.93
CA PHE A 68 5.57 -18.18 4.02
C PHE A 68 6.71 -17.17 4.16
N GLU A 69 7.75 -17.47 4.96
CA GLU A 69 8.92 -16.60 5.07
C GLU A 69 9.73 -16.58 3.77
N GLU A 70 9.88 -17.72 3.09
CA GLU A 70 10.52 -17.77 1.77
C GLU A 70 9.75 -16.94 0.74
N ALA A 71 8.42 -17.10 0.69
CA ALA A 71 7.56 -16.31 -0.21
C ALA A 71 7.67 -14.80 0.08
N LYS A 72 7.76 -14.39 1.35
CA LYS A 72 7.98 -12.97 1.69
C LYS A 72 9.31 -12.44 1.19
N VAL A 73 10.40 -13.21 1.35
CA VAL A 73 11.74 -12.79 0.91
C VAL A 73 11.75 -12.65 -0.61
N LYS A 74 11.21 -13.64 -1.34
CA LYS A 74 11.06 -13.57 -2.81
C LYS A 74 10.21 -12.38 -3.25
N ALA A 75 9.06 -12.17 -2.60
CA ALA A 75 8.20 -11.03 -2.90
C ALA A 75 8.89 -9.69 -2.69
N LEU A 76 9.61 -9.52 -1.57
CA LEU A 76 10.34 -8.28 -1.29
C LEU A 76 11.42 -8.02 -2.33
N LEU A 77 12.18 -9.05 -2.71
CA LEU A 77 13.21 -8.94 -3.75
C LEU A 77 12.61 -8.48 -5.08
N TRP A 78 11.52 -9.10 -5.53
CA TRP A 78 10.85 -8.72 -6.77
C TRP A 78 10.23 -7.33 -6.69
N CYS A 79 9.59 -6.98 -5.56
CA CYS A 79 9.08 -5.62 -5.36
C CYS A 79 10.19 -4.58 -5.48
N THR A 80 11.33 -4.79 -4.83
CA THR A 80 12.47 -3.86 -4.90
C THR A 80 13.02 -3.75 -6.31
N GLN A 81 13.20 -4.88 -7.01
CA GLN A 81 13.66 -4.86 -8.40
C GLN A 81 12.72 -4.05 -9.31
N TRP A 82 11.40 -4.23 -9.17
CA TRP A 82 10.44 -3.47 -9.95
C TRP A 82 10.38 -2.00 -9.53
N ASP A 83 10.52 -1.68 -8.24
CA ASP A 83 10.64 -0.30 -7.76
C ASP A 83 11.88 0.40 -8.35
N GLU A 84 12.99 -0.31 -8.53
CA GLU A 84 14.18 0.20 -9.23
C GLU A 84 13.89 0.50 -10.70
N TYR A 85 13.20 -0.40 -11.42
CA TYR A 85 12.77 -0.11 -12.79
C TYR A 85 11.84 1.10 -12.86
N LEU A 86 10.86 1.23 -11.96
CA LEU A 86 9.94 2.38 -11.94
C LEU A 86 10.69 3.73 -11.84
N ARG A 87 11.81 3.74 -11.11
CA ARG A 87 12.66 4.92 -10.89
C ARG A 87 13.67 5.16 -12.01
N ASP A 88 13.91 4.17 -12.86
CA ASP A 88 14.85 4.26 -13.97
C ASP A 88 14.34 5.30 -15.00
N PRO A 89 15.08 6.41 -15.21
CA PRO A 89 14.68 7.41 -16.19
C PRO A 89 14.77 6.88 -17.62
N ASP A 90 15.62 5.88 -17.88
CA ASP A 90 15.82 5.31 -19.21
C ASP A 90 14.68 4.36 -19.61
N TRP A 91 13.87 3.92 -18.64
CA TRP A 91 12.67 3.14 -18.89
C TRP A 91 11.41 4.02 -18.83
N HIS A 92 10.85 4.32 -20.00
CA HIS A 92 9.63 5.12 -20.14
C HIS A 92 8.65 4.41 -21.08
N PRO A 93 7.88 3.42 -20.59
CA PRO A 93 6.99 2.59 -21.41
C PRO A 93 5.68 3.33 -21.72
N PHE A 94 5.77 4.52 -22.31
CA PHE A 94 4.63 5.34 -22.70
C PHE A 94 4.73 5.71 -24.18
N LYS A 95 3.57 5.74 -24.84
CA LYS A 95 3.42 6.20 -26.22
C LYS A 95 2.47 7.38 -26.28
N ILE A 96 2.75 8.30 -27.20
CA ILE A 96 1.93 9.47 -27.44
C ILE A 96 0.87 9.12 -28.47
N LEU A 97 -0.40 9.30 -28.11
CA LEU A 97 -1.52 9.29 -29.04
C LEU A 97 -2.00 10.71 -29.28
N THR A 98 -2.02 11.11 -30.54
CA THR A 98 -2.58 12.39 -30.97
C THR A 98 -3.97 12.15 -31.56
N ASP A 99 -4.97 12.88 -31.06
CA ASP A 99 -6.33 12.84 -31.59
C ASP A 99 -6.47 13.69 -32.87
N LYS A 100 -7.65 13.62 -33.50
CA LYS A 100 -7.94 14.38 -34.73
C LYS A 100 -8.01 15.90 -34.50
N GLU A 101 -8.13 16.32 -33.25
CA GLU A 101 -8.20 17.72 -32.83
C GLU A 101 -6.81 18.28 -32.47
N GLY A 102 -5.76 17.44 -32.51
CA GLY A 102 -4.38 17.82 -32.23
C GLY A 102 -3.97 17.70 -30.75
N ASN A 103 -4.84 17.20 -29.87
CA ASN A 103 -4.46 16.94 -28.48
C ASN A 103 -3.67 15.64 -28.38
N SER A 104 -2.55 15.70 -27.67
CA SER A 104 -1.69 14.55 -27.43
C SER A 104 -1.82 14.05 -26.00
N LYS A 105 -1.95 12.74 -25.82
CA LYS A 105 -1.98 12.07 -24.51
C LYS A 105 -0.98 10.93 -24.48
N GLU A 106 -0.24 10.86 -23.38
CA GLU A 106 0.61 9.70 -23.09
C GLU A 106 -0.25 8.57 -22.53
N ILE A 107 -0.11 7.39 -23.13
CA ILE A 107 -0.71 6.15 -22.65
C ILE A 107 0.38 5.11 -22.43
N LEU A 108 0.13 4.19 -21.51
CA LEU A 108 1.06 3.08 -21.26
C LEU A 108 1.17 2.21 -22.51
N ASP A 109 2.39 1.82 -22.87
CA ASP A 109 2.62 0.93 -23.99
C ASP A 109 2.50 -0.54 -23.56
N GLU A 110 1.37 -1.18 -23.88
CA GLU A 110 1.11 -2.58 -23.55
C GLU A 110 2.05 -3.56 -24.28
N GLU A 111 2.75 -3.11 -25.32
CA GLU A 111 3.72 -3.92 -26.08
C GLU A 111 5.13 -3.87 -25.50
N ASP A 112 5.39 -3.05 -24.47
CA ASP A 112 6.69 -2.93 -23.81
C ASP A 112 7.19 -4.30 -23.32
N GLU A 113 8.46 -4.59 -23.63
CA GLU A 113 9.08 -5.88 -23.36
C GLU A 113 9.10 -6.23 -21.86
N LYS A 114 9.39 -5.24 -21.01
CA LYS A 114 9.42 -5.45 -19.55
C LYS A 114 8.00 -5.67 -19.01
N LEU A 115 7.01 -4.90 -19.45
CA LEU A 115 5.62 -5.10 -19.01
C LEU A 115 5.05 -6.44 -19.47
N ARG A 116 5.38 -6.90 -20.68
CA ARG A 116 4.97 -8.22 -21.16
C ARG A 116 5.61 -9.35 -20.37
N SER A 117 6.93 -9.28 -20.17
CA SER A 117 7.65 -10.29 -19.37
C SER A 117 7.17 -10.35 -17.92
N LEU A 118 6.84 -9.20 -17.31
CA LEU A 118 6.21 -9.12 -15.98
C LEU A 118 4.91 -9.90 -15.91
N LYS A 119 4.04 -9.69 -16.91
CA LYS A 119 2.73 -10.34 -16.98
C LYS A 119 2.87 -11.84 -17.16
N ASP A 120 3.77 -12.28 -18.03
CA ASP A 120 4.05 -13.70 -18.27
C ASP A 120 4.64 -14.38 -17.03
N GLU A 121 5.50 -13.68 -16.28
CA GLU A 121 6.19 -14.25 -15.13
C GLU A 121 5.33 -14.27 -13.84
N PHE A 122 4.54 -13.24 -13.59
CA PHE A 122 3.86 -13.02 -12.31
C PHE A 122 2.33 -12.95 -12.40
N GLY A 123 1.78 -12.78 -13.60
CA GLY A 123 0.35 -12.66 -13.87
C GLY A 123 -0.20 -11.24 -13.77
N ASP A 124 -1.50 -11.12 -14.06
CA ASP A 124 -2.21 -9.84 -14.22
C ASP A 124 -2.17 -8.96 -12.97
N GLU A 125 -2.29 -9.54 -11.77
CA GLU A 125 -2.34 -8.78 -10.52
C GLU A 125 -1.05 -7.97 -10.27
N VAL A 126 0.10 -8.54 -10.62
CA VAL A 126 1.40 -7.87 -10.47
C VAL A 126 1.61 -6.84 -11.58
N HIS A 127 1.25 -7.20 -12.81
CA HIS A 127 1.25 -6.28 -13.95
C HIS A 127 0.42 -5.02 -13.63
N ASP A 128 -0.80 -5.17 -13.13
CA ASP A 128 -1.70 -4.06 -12.84
C ASP A 128 -1.19 -3.16 -11.70
N ALA A 129 -0.51 -3.74 -10.70
CA ALA A 129 0.14 -2.97 -9.65
C ALA A 129 1.29 -2.11 -10.18
N VAL A 130 2.16 -2.68 -11.01
CA VAL A 130 3.26 -1.94 -11.65
C VAL A 130 2.73 -0.87 -12.61
N ALA A 131 1.74 -1.21 -13.45
CA ALA A 131 1.11 -0.29 -14.38
C ALA A 131 0.42 0.88 -13.67
N THR A 132 -0.22 0.62 -12.53
CA THR A 132 -0.82 1.68 -11.70
C THR A 132 0.25 2.60 -11.13
N ALA A 133 1.33 2.03 -10.56
CA ALA A 133 2.44 2.83 -10.04
C ALA A 133 3.10 3.69 -11.13
N LEU A 134 3.35 3.13 -12.32
CA LEU A 134 3.87 3.87 -13.49
C LEU A 134 2.99 5.06 -13.86
N LYS A 135 1.67 4.82 -14.01
CA LYS A 135 0.71 5.87 -14.37
C LYS A 135 0.68 6.97 -13.32
N GLU A 136 0.66 6.62 -12.04
CA GLU A 136 0.66 7.59 -10.95
C GLU A 136 1.97 8.39 -10.89
N LEU A 137 3.14 7.76 -11.11
CA LEU A 137 4.42 8.48 -11.19
C LEU A 137 4.43 9.46 -12.36
N ASN A 138 3.92 9.05 -13.53
CA ASN A 138 3.89 9.91 -14.71
C ASN A 138 2.91 11.08 -14.56
N GLU A 139 1.74 10.85 -13.93
CA GLU A 139 0.72 11.89 -13.73
C GLU A 139 1.14 12.90 -12.65
N TYR A 140 1.74 12.44 -11.56
CA TYR A 140 1.93 13.26 -10.35
C TYR A 140 3.36 13.72 -10.12
N ASN A 141 4.36 13.01 -10.63
CA ASN A 141 5.77 13.37 -10.47
C ASN A 141 6.63 12.89 -11.67
N PRO A 142 6.33 13.32 -12.90
CA PRO A 142 6.96 12.79 -14.11
C PRO A 142 8.47 12.98 -14.13
N SER A 143 8.96 14.13 -13.65
CA SER A 143 10.39 14.42 -13.61
C SER A 143 11.12 13.75 -12.43
N GLY A 144 10.46 13.63 -11.28
CA GLY A 144 11.10 13.11 -10.07
C GLY A 144 11.07 11.59 -9.97
N ARG A 145 10.03 10.93 -10.49
CA ARG A 145 9.84 9.47 -10.45
C ARG A 145 10.00 8.84 -9.06
N TYR A 146 9.60 9.57 -8.02
CA TYR A 146 9.48 9.03 -6.67
C TYR A 146 8.03 9.16 -6.17
N PRO A 147 7.58 8.24 -5.30
CA PRO A 147 6.23 8.32 -4.75
C PRO A 147 6.02 9.59 -3.94
N ILE A 148 4.87 10.24 -4.11
CA ILE A 148 4.52 11.45 -3.36
C ILE A 148 3.36 11.20 -2.38
N PRO A 149 3.43 11.71 -1.13
CA PRO A 149 2.30 11.66 -0.22
C PRO A 149 1.22 12.65 -0.65
N GLU A 150 -0.01 12.17 -0.81
CA GLU A 150 -1.16 12.98 -1.22
C GLU A 150 -2.35 12.71 -0.31
N LEU A 151 -3.12 13.74 0.00
CA LEU A 151 -4.35 13.56 0.78
C LEU A 151 -5.41 12.93 -0.13
N TRP A 152 -5.83 11.71 0.21
CA TRP A 152 -6.68 10.91 -0.65
C TRP A 152 -8.04 10.62 -0.02
N ASN A 153 -9.10 10.78 -0.80
CA ASN A 153 -10.45 10.38 -0.44
C ASN A 153 -10.71 8.98 -1.01
N TYR A 154 -10.57 7.97 -0.17
CA TYR A 154 -10.73 6.57 -0.56
C TYR A 154 -12.17 6.18 -0.88
N LYS A 155 -13.15 6.98 -0.41
CA LYS A 155 -14.55 6.77 -0.76
C LYS A 155 -14.83 7.22 -2.20
N GLU A 156 -14.24 8.33 -2.62
CA GLU A 156 -14.45 8.94 -3.94
C GLU A 156 -13.39 8.53 -4.97
N GLY A 157 -12.32 7.83 -4.55
CA GLY A 157 -11.26 7.37 -5.45
C GLY A 157 -10.43 8.51 -6.07
N ARG A 158 -10.30 9.65 -5.38
CA ARG A 158 -9.59 10.84 -5.88
C ARG A 158 -8.85 11.58 -4.78
N LYS A 159 -8.03 12.57 -5.15
CA LYS A 159 -7.49 13.55 -4.21
C LYS A 159 -8.62 14.17 -3.37
N ALA A 160 -8.39 14.23 -2.07
CA ALA A 160 -9.33 14.85 -1.14
C ALA A 160 -9.27 16.37 -1.30
N LEU A 161 -10.43 17.02 -1.23
CA LEU A 161 -10.50 18.46 -1.19
C LEU A 161 -10.09 18.96 0.20
N LEU A 162 -9.51 20.17 0.28
CA LEU A 162 -9.12 20.77 1.54
C LEU A 162 -10.29 20.82 2.55
N LYS A 163 -11.49 21.19 2.10
CA LYS A 163 -12.71 21.18 2.93
C LYS A 163 -13.05 19.81 3.50
N GLU A 164 -12.80 18.75 2.74
CA GLU A 164 -13.03 17.35 3.16
C GLU A 164 -12.01 16.97 4.24
N GLY A 165 -10.74 17.32 4.04
CA GLY A 165 -9.66 17.11 5.01
C GLY A 165 -9.92 17.84 6.34
N VAL A 166 -10.23 19.14 6.29
CA VAL A 166 -10.55 19.94 7.48
C VAL A 166 -11.76 19.36 8.22
N SER A 167 -12.81 18.99 7.49
CA SER A 167 -14.01 18.37 8.08
C SER A 167 -13.67 17.03 8.76
N HIS A 168 -12.79 16.23 8.17
CA HIS A 168 -12.34 14.96 8.74
C HIS A 168 -11.56 15.17 10.05
N LEU A 169 -10.61 16.11 10.06
CA LEU A 169 -9.84 16.47 11.26
C LEU A 169 -10.73 17.00 12.38
N LEU A 170 -11.69 17.87 12.07
CA LEU A 170 -12.65 18.39 13.05
C LEU A 170 -13.50 17.27 13.67
N LYS A 171 -13.91 16.29 12.87
CA LYS A 171 -14.68 15.13 13.35
C LYS A 171 -13.83 14.26 14.28
N GLN A 172 -12.61 13.93 13.89
CA GLN A 172 -11.68 13.16 14.73
C GLN A 172 -11.42 13.88 16.05
N TRP A 173 -11.15 15.18 16.00
CA TRP A 173 -10.91 15.98 17.20
C TRP A 173 -12.11 15.98 18.16
N LYS A 174 -13.33 16.13 17.66
CA LYS A 174 -14.56 16.04 18.48
C LYS A 174 -14.73 14.68 19.16
N GLN A 175 -14.34 13.59 18.48
CA GLN A 175 -14.40 12.23 19.03
C GLN A 175 -13.33 11.97 20.10
N LEU A 176 -12.18 12.62 19.97
CA LEU A 176 -11.06 12.51 20.91
C LEU A 176 -11.22 13.39 22.15
N ARG A 177 -12.17 14.35 22.16
CA ARG A 177 -12.42 15.18 23.35
C ARG A 177 -12.87 14.29 24.52
N PRO A 178 -12.20 14.36 25.69
CA PRO A 178 -12.68 13.70 26.89
C PRO A 178 -14.07 14.23 27.26
N ASN A 179 -14.99 13.32 27.56
CA ASN A 179 -16.33 13.71 27.99
C ASN A 179 -16.25 14.21 29.45
N THR A 180 -16.02 15.51 29.66
CA THR A 180 -15.85 16.14 30.99
C THR A 180 -17.11 16.13 31.87
N LYS A 181 -18.15 15.36 31.51
CA LYS A 181 -19.43 15.25 32.22
C LYS A 181 -19.62 13.93 32.96
N ARG A 182 -18.56 13.31 33.50
CA ARG A 182 -18.72 12.19 34.46
C ARG A 182 -17.91 12.45 35.72
N LYS A 183 -18.64 12.54 36.83
CA LYS A 183 -18.24 12.62 38.25
C LYS A 183 -17.97 14.03 38.80
N ARG A 184 -19.07 14.77 39.00
CA ARG A 184 -19.31 15.45 40.28
C ARG A 184 -20.57 14.86 40.88
N THR A 185 -20.37 13.92 41.78
CA THR A 185 -21.29 13.40 42.79
C THR A 185 -20.39 13.04 43.96
#